data_AF-A0AAP0R6A1-F1
#
_entry.id   AF-A0AAP0R6A1-F1
#
_cell.length_a   1.000
_cell.length_b   1.000
_cell.length_c   1.000
_cell.angle_alpha   90.00
_cell.angle_beta   90.00
_cell.angle_gamma   90.00
#
_symmetry.space_group_name_H-M   'P 1'
#
loop_
_entity.id
_entity.type
_entity.pdbx_description
1 polymer ?
#
loop_
_entity_poly.entity_id
_entity_poly.type
_entity_poly.pdbx_seq_one_letter_code
_entity_poly.pdbx_strand_id
1 'polypeptide(L)'
;MSNSWYEVLSVLHLMAMLSLSQANTLLLPKKTADSYQSKVSEESRRASVDIFLKAAGYLDFAVQLVLPQFPPELRKDLPLDLAEGVLQALSLQALGHAATVQVMIQDA
;
A
#
# COMPACT_ATOMS: atom_id res chain seq x y z
N MET A 1 18.04 -3.89 22.42
CA MET A 1 17.13 -5.06 22.39
C MET A 1 16.67 -5.25 20.94
N SER A 2 17.10 -6.31 20.26
CA SER A 2 16.60 -6.66 18.93
C SER A 2 15.18 -7.22 19.07
N ASN A 3 14.17 -6.40 18.80
CA ASN A 3 12.79 -6.86 18.82
C ASN A 3 12.44 -7.43 17.44
N SER A 4 12.32 -8.75 17.33
CA SER A 4 11.93 -9.42 16.08
C SER A 4 10.60 -8.91 15.54
N TRP A 5 9.66 -8.48 16.40
CA TRP A 5 8.41 -7.87 15.96
C TRP A 5 8.61 -6.51 15.31
N TYR A 6 9.62 -5.74 15.73
CA TYR A 6 9.98 -4.48 15.08
C TYR A 6 10.52 -4.72 13.67
N GLU A 7 11.33 -5.75 13.48
CA GLU A 7 11.81 -6.14 12.15
C GLU A 7 10.67 -6.59 11.25
N VAL A 8 9.77 -7.44 11.76
CA VAL A 8 8.58 -7.89 11.02
C VAL A 8 7.69 -6.70 10.65
N LEU A 9 7.44 -5.78 11.59
CA LEU A 9 6.66 -4.56 11.34
C LEU A 9 7.31 -3.69 10.26
N SER A 10 8.63 -3.51 10.32
CA SER A 10 9.39 -2.72 9.36
C SER A 10 9.35 -3.34 7.96
N VAL A 11 9.48 -4.67 7.85
CA VAL A 11 9.38 -5.38 6.58
C VAL A 11 7.97 -5.29 5.99
N LEU A 12 6.92 -5.45 6.81
CA LEU A 12 5.53 -5.29 6.37
C LEU A 12 5.27 -3.87 5.85
N HIS A 13 5.72 -2.85 6.59
CA HIS A 13 5.61 -1.46 6.17
C HIS A 13 6.34 -1.22 4.83
N LEU A 14 7.58 -1.72 4.69
CA LEU A 14 8.34 -1.60 3.45
C LEU A 14 7.65 -2.31 2.27
N MET A 15 7.14 -3.52 2.46
CA MET A 15 6.40 -4.26 1.43
C MET A 15 5.14 -3.50 0.99
N ALA A 16 4.43 -2.88 1.92
CA ALA A 16 3.29 -2.02 1.61
C ALA A 16 3.72 -0.79 0.81
N MET A 17 4.75 -0.06 1.25
CA MET A 17 5.20 1.16 0.56
C MET A 17 5.74 0.88 -0.83
N LEU A 18 6.47 -0.22 -1.01
CA LEU A 18 6.94 -0.66 -2.32
C LEU A 18 5.77 -0.99 -3.25
N SER A 19 4.76 -1.69 -2.72
CA SER A 19 3.55 -2.05 -3.46
C SER A 19 2.76 -0.80 -3.88
N LEU A 20 2.57 0.18 -2.98
CA LEU A 20 1.96 1.46 -3.31
C LEU A 20 2.71 2.20 -4.43
N SER A 21 4.04 2.27 -4.33
CA SER A 21 4.88 2.89 -5.36
C SER A 21 4.76 2.18 -6.72
N GLN A 22 4.74 0.84 -6.72
CA GLN A 22 4.56 0.04 -7.93
C GLN A 22 3.18 0.27 -8.56
N ALA A 23 2.11 0.26 -7.78
CA ALA A 23 0.76 0.52 -8.26
C ALA A 23 0.64 1.92 -8.88
N ASN A 24 1.20 2.93 -8.20
CA ASN A 24 1.24 4.30 -8.72
C ASN A 24 2.00 4.39 -10.04
N THR A 25 3.12 3.67 -10.17
CA THR A 25 3.93 3.64 -11.41
C THR A 25 3.16 3.02 -12.58
N LEU A 26 2.36 1.99 -12.33
CA LEU A 26 1.50 1.37 -13.36
C LEU A 26 0.41 2.32 -13.87
N LEU A 27 -0.05 3.24 -13.02
CA LEU A 27 -1.05 4.25 -13.36
C LEU A 27 -0.48 5.50 -14.03
N LEU A 28 0.85 5.59 -14.18
CA LEU A 28 1.45 6.70 -14.93
C LEU A 28 1.23 6.49 -16.45
N PRO A 29 0.79 7.53 -17.17
CA PRO A 29 0.70 7.48 -18.63
C PRO A 29 2.09 7.20 -19.24
N LYS A 30 2.23 6.10 -19.98
CA LYS A 30 3.47 5.80 -20.70
C LYS A 30 3.43 6.52 -22.06
N LYS A 31 4.52 7.19 -22.44
CA LYS A 31 4.69 7.71 -23.80
C LYS A 31 5.21 6.56 -24.67
N THR A 32 4.35 5.99 -25.50
CA THR A 32 4.79 5.12 -26.58
C THR A 32 5.22 5.98 -27.76
N ALA A 33 6.27 5.57 -28.48
CA ALA A 33 6.90 6.37 -29.53
C ALA A 33 6.01 6.66 -30.76
N ASP A 34 4.81 6.06 -30.83
CA ASP A 34 4.06 5.97 -32.09
C ASP A 34 2.61 6.47 -32.05
N SER A 35 2.13 7.09 -30.97
CA SER A 35 0.83 7.77 -31.03
C SER A 35 0.63 8.85 -29.97
N TYR A 36 -0.13 9.86 -30.34
CA TYR A 36 -0.58 11.02 -29.55
C TYR A 36 -1.45 10.66 -28.32
N GLN A 37 -1.43 9.43 -27.83
CA GLN A 37 -2.33 8.96 -26.78
C GLN A 37 -1.56 8.26 -25.65
N SER A 38 -1.07 9.06 -24.71
CA SER A 38 -0.55 8.54 -23.44
C SER A 38 -1.73 8.09 -22.57
N LYS A 39 -2.18 6.85 -22.74
CA LYS A 39 -3.25 6.23 -21.94
C LYS A 39 -2.70 5.05 -21.16
N VAL A 40 -3.14 4.91 -19.92
CA VAL A 40 -2.88 3.73 -19.08
C VAL A 40 -3.68 2.55 -19.65
N SER A 41 -3.05 1.38 -19.84
CA SER A 41 -3.77 0.20 -20.33
C SER A 41 -4.75 -0.33 -19.28
N GLU A 42 -5.85 -0.95 -19.70
CA GLU A 42 -6.81 -1.57 -18.77
C GLU A 42 -6.16 -2.66 -17.92
N GLU A 43 -5.24 -3.45 -18.50
CA GLU A 43 -4.44 -4.44 -17.77
C GLU A 43 -3.58 -3.79 -16.67
N SER A 44 -2.94 -2.64 -16.95
CA SER A 44 -2.18 -1.91 -15.92
C SER A 44 -3.09 -1.39 -14.81
N ARG A 45 -4.32 -0.96 -15.14
CA ARG A 45 -5.33 -0.56 -14.15
C ARG A 45 -5.72 -1.76 -13.27
N ARG A 46 -6.10 -2.90 -13.85
CA ARG A 46 -6.43 -4.12 -13.11
C ARG A 46 -5.28 -4.59 -12.21
N ALA A 47 -4.06 -4.65 -12.74
CA ALA A 47 -2.88 -5.02 -11.96
C ALA A 47 -2.62 -4.04 -10.80
N SER A 48 -2.83 -2.73 -11.00
CA SER A 48 -2.68 -1.75 -9.92
C SER A 48 -3.70 -1.95 -8.79
N VAL A 49 -4.94 -2.36 -9.10
CA VAL A 49 -5.97 -2.69 -8.09
C VAL A 49 -5.49 -3.83 -7.20
N ASP A 50 -5.03 -4.93 -7.78
CA ASP A 50 -4.52 -6.08 -7.02
C ASP A 50 -3.36 -5.70 -6.09
N ILE A 51 -2.46 -4.84 -6.58
CA ILE A 51 -1.30 -4.38 -5.81
C ILE A 51 -1.73 -3.43 -4.67
N PHE A 52 -2.69 -2.53 -4.88
CA PHE A 52 -3.25 -1.71 -3.81
C PHE A 52 -3.92 -2.56 -2.72
N LEU A 53 -4.70 -3.58 -3.11
CA LEU A 53 -5.31 -4.52 -2.16
C LEU A 53 -4.25 -5.27 -1.36
N LYS A 54 -3.15 -5.67 -2.02
CA LYS A 54 -2.01 -6.31 -1.35
C LYS A 54 -1.35 -5.39 -0.33
N ALA A 55 -1.14 -4.11 -0.67
CA ALA A 55 -0.58 -3.11 0.24
C ALA A 55 -1.47 -2.90 1.46
N ALA A 56 -2.80 -2.78 1.25
CA ALA A 56 -3.77 -2.68 2.33
C ALA A 56 -3.71 -3.91 3.25
N GLY A 57 -3.63 -5.12 2.68
CA GLY A 57 -3.53 -6.36 3.44
C GLY A 57 -2.26 -6.44 4.30
N TYR A 58 -1.11 -5.98 3.82
CA TYR A 58 0.12 -5.92 4.63
C TYR A 58 -0.02 -4.98 5.83
N LEU A 59 -0.64 -3.82 5.62
CA LEU A 59 -0.83 -2.80 6.67
C LEU A 59 -1.88 -3.25 7.70
N ASP A 60 -3.00 -3.83 7.25
CA ASP A 60 -4.01 -4.38 8.14
C ASP A 60 -3.45 -5.54 8.97
N PHE A 61 -2.68 -6.45 8.34
CA PHE A 61 -1.99 -7.52 9.06
C PHE A 61 -1.03 -6.97 10.12
N ALA A 62 -0.27 -5.92 9.79
CA ALA A 62 0.63 -5.27 10.74
C ALA A 62 -0.14 -4.71 11.96
N VAL A 63 -1.28 -4.07 11.73
CA VAL A 63 -2.11 -3.49 12.78
C VAL A 63 -2.78 -4.56 13.64
N GLN A 64 -3.37 -5.58 13.02
CA GLN A 64 -4.19 -6.58 13.71
C GLN A 64 -3.36 -7.65 14.43
N LEU A 65 -2.20 -8.02 13.89
CA LEU A 65 -1.47 -9.20 14.36
C LEU A 65 -0.06 -8.91 14.86
N VAL A 66 0.59 -7.84 14.39
CA VAL A 66 1.97 -7.51 14.75
C VAL A 66 2.03 -6.48 15.87
N LEU A 67 1.33 -5.34 15.76
CA LEU A 67 1.31 -4.31 16.79
C LEU A 67 0.86 -4.82 18.18
N PRO A 68 -0.13 -5.72 18.31
CA PRO A 68 -0.53 -6.24 19.62
C PRO A 68 0.59 -7.01 20.35
N GLN A 69 1.59 -7.50 19.63
CA GLN A 69 2.74 -8.24 20.21
C GLN A 69 3.73 -7.31 20.93
N PHE A 70 3.66 -6.00 20.68
CA PHE A 70 4.53 -5.03 21.34
C PHE A 70 4.00 -4.71 22.74
N PRO A 71 4.88 -4.56 23.74
CA PRO A 71 4.53 -3.96 25.02
C PRO A 71 3.94 -2.55 24.83
N PRO A 72 2.96 -2.12 25.64
CA PRO A 72 2.31 -0.82 25.51
C PRO A 72 3.29 0.37 25.53
N GLU A 73 4.37 0.26 26.30
CA GLU A 73 5.42 1.26 26.41
C GLU A 73 6.17 1.40 25.08
N LEU A 74 6.54 0.26 24.48
CA LEU A 74 7.29 0.23 23.23
C LEU A 74 6.46 0.68 22.03
N ARG A 75 5.13 0.49 22.05
CA ARG A 75 4.24 0.99 20.99
C ARG A 75 4.23 2.52 20.89
N LYS A 76 4.39 3.21 22.02
CA LYS A 76 4.42 4.68 22.07
C LYS A 76 5.74 5.25 21.56
N ASP A 77 6.81 4.45 21.65
CA ASP A 77 8.16 4.82 21.19
C ASP A 77 8.41 4.44 19.72
N LEU A 78 7.41 3.88 19.02
CA LEU A 78 7.53 3.58 17.60
C LEU A 78 7.71 4.87 16.77
N PRO A 79 8.48 4.82 15.67
CA PRO A 79 8.52 5.91 14.70
C PRO A 79 7.11 6.28 14.21
N LEU A 80 6.91 7.55 13.88
CA LEU A 80 5.60 8.07 13.43
C LEU A 80 5.01 7.23 12.28
N ASP A 81 5.84 6.85 11.31
CA ASP A 81 5.41 6.09 10.13
C ASP A 81 4.92 4.66 10.46
N LEU A 82 5.30 4.15 11.63
CA LEU A 82 4.90 2.84 12.16
C LEU A 82 3.84 2.93 13.26
N ALA A 83 3.36 4.15 13.57
CA ALA A 83 2.28 4.33 14.51
C ALA A 83 0.99 3.69 13.98
N GLU A 84 0.20 3.09 14.87
CA GLU A 84 -1.03 2.37 14.54
C GLU A 84 -1.96 3.18 13.63
N GLY A 85 -2.21 4.44 13.99
CA GLY A 85 -3.09 5.32 13.22
C GLY A 85 -2.57 5.63 11.82
N VAL A 86 -1.24 5.71 11.64
CA VAL A 86 -0.63 5.92 10.32
C VAL A 86 -0.76 4.67 9.46
N LEU A 87 -0.50 3.49 10.02
CA LEU A 87 -0.67 2.23 9.29
C LEU A 87 -2.14 1.99 8.88
N GLN A 88 -3.10 2.28 9.78
CA GLN A 88 -4.52 2.22 9.48
C GLN A 88 -4.92 3.22 8.38
N ALA A 89 -4.44 4.46 8.46
CA ALA A 89 -4.72 5.48 7.45
C ALA A 89 -4.15 5.08 6.08
N LEU A 90 -2.93 4.53 6.03
CA LEU A 90 -2.33 4.03 4.80
C LEU A 90 -3.09 2.82 4.22
N SER A 91 -3.62 1.93 5.09
CA SER A 91 -4.45 0.81 4.65
C SER A 91 -5.75 1.30 4.00
N LEU A 92 -6.43 2.26 4.65
CA LEU A 92 -7.63 2.89 4.11
C LEU A 92 -7.34 3.65 2.81
N GLN A 93 -6.21 4.36 2.73
CA GLN A 93 -5.78 5.04 1.50
C GLN A 93 -5.57 4.06 0.35
N ALA A 94 -4.92 2.92 0.62
CA ALA A 94 -4.70 1.88 -0.38
C ALA A 94 -6.04 1.32 -0.90
N LEU A 95 -7.00 1.02 -0.01
CA LEU A 95 -8.35 0.58 -0.38
C LEU A 95 -9.10 1.64 -1.20
N GLY A 96 -9.00 2.91 -0.80
CA GLY A 96 -9.60 4.03 -1.52
C GLY A 96 -9.07 4.16 -2.96
N HIS A 97 -7.76 4.02 -3.16
CA HIS A 97 -7.17 4.00 -4.50
C HIS A 97 -7.61 2.78 -5.32
N ALA A 98 -7.65 1.59 -4.72
CA ALA A 98 -8.15 0.39 -5.39
C ALA A 98 -9.59 0.59 -5.89
N ALA A 99 -10.48 1.09 -5.03
CA ALA A 99 -11.87 1.36 -5.38
C ALA A 99 -12.00 2.42 -6.48
N THR A 100 -11.22 3.50 -6.40
CA THR A 100 -11.22 4.58 -7.40
C THR A 100 -10.84 4.03 -8.78
N VAL A 101 -9.78 3.23 -8.87
CA VAL A 101 -9.35 2.64 -10.14
C VAL A 101 -10.36 1.61 -10.66
N GLN A 102 -10.97 0.82 -9.78
CA GLN A 102 -12.00 -0.15 -10.16
C GLN A 102 -13.21 0.51 -10.81
N VAL A 103 -13.67 1.65 -10.27
CA VAL A 103 -14.76 2.44 -10.86
C VAL A 103 -14.35 2.97 -12.24
N MET A 104 -13.11 3.47 -12.39
CA MET A 104 -12.61 3.92 -13.70
C MET A 104 -12.56 2.80 -14.75
N ILE A 105 -12.41 1.54 -14.35
CA ILE A 105 -12.47 0.40 -15.28
C ILE A 105 -13.91 0.12 -15.71
N GLN A 106 -14.89 0.28 -14.82
CA GLN A 106 -16.31 0.04 -15.11
C GLN A 106 -16.92 1.11 -16.03
N ASP A 107 -16.43 2.35 -15.95
CA ASP A 107 -16.90 3.50 -16.74
C ASP A 107 -16.16 3.69 -18.09
N ALA A 108 -15.22 2.80 -18.44
CA ALA A 108 -14.36 2.90 -19.63
C ALA A 108 -14.84 2.00 -20.78
#